data_AF-A0A1G3CL00-F1
#
_entry.id   AF-A0A1G3CL00-F1
#
_cell.length_a   1.000
_cell.length_b   1.000
_cell.length_c   1.000
_cell.angle_alpha   90.00
_cell.angle_beta   90.00
_cell.angle_gamma   90.00
#
_symmetry.space_group_name_H-M   'P 1'
#
loop_
_entity.id
_entity.type
_entity.pdbx_description
1 polymer ?
#
loop_
_entity_poly.entity_id
_entity_poly.type
_entity_poly.pdbx_seq_one_letter_code
_entity_poly.pdbx_strand_id
1 'polypeptide(L)'
;MEKEQYVCTVCGFNMVGYHPDLCLFCGAPKEKFITSEECSKRFTVTGTPVNEKVTRLNSVPALGFEHAAYRIETNGKTFWIDCPSCFDRSLKPADVITFTHHHFLGASNQYRDYFHAKVRIHKLDSAHSICRAFTFDVTFQENFVERGIEAFHTGGHTPGFTFYLFEDVLLICDYVFLKEGGMSFNPFGPQKETRECAFKIDRALQG
;
A
#
# COMPACT_ATOMS: atom_id res chain seq x y z
N MET A 1 24.18 -0.60 5.93
CA MET A 1 23.85 -1.99 6.27
C MET A 1 22.41 -2.20 5.90
N GLU A 2 22.11 -3.13 4.98
CA GLU A 2 20.72 -3.53 4.71
C GLU A 2 20.13 -4.05 6.02
N LYS A 3 18.95 -3.52 6.40
CA LYS A 3 18.25 -4.02 7.59
C LYS A 3 17.63 -5.37 7.22
N GLU A 4 17.81 -6.36 8.09
CA GLU A 4 17.17 -7.65 7.94
C GLU A 4 15.64 -7.48 7.87
N GLN A 5 14.99 -8.07 6.87
CA GLN A 5 13.56 -7.89 6.65
C GLN A 5 12.86 -9.25 6.55
N TYR A 6 11.73 -9.36 7.23
CA TYR A 6 10.89 -10.55 7.26
C TYR A 6 9.50 -10.25 6.70
N VAL A 7 8.86 -11.26 6.14
CA VAL A 7 7.52 -11.16 5.55
C VAL A 7 6.60 -12.18 6.21
N CYS A 8 5.46 -11.72 6.70
CA CYS A 8 4.43 -12.59 7.25
C CYS A 8 3.69 -13.32 6.12
N THR A 9 3.80 -14.64 6.05
CA THR A 9 3.14 -15.43 4.99
C THR A 9 1.61 -15.49 5.09
N VAL A 10 1.03 -15.03 6.22
CA VAL A 10 -0.42 -15.00 6.43
C VAL A 10 -1.06 -13.73 5.86
N CYS A 11 -0.38 -12.59 5.94
CA CYS A 11 -0.96 -11.29 5.53
C CYS A 11 -0.07 -10.45 4.61
N GLY A 12 1.17 -10.86 4.33
CA GLY A 12 2.13 -10.08 3.55
C GLY A 12 2.81 -8.92 4.30
N PHE A 13 2.45 -8.67 5.57
CA PHE A 13 3.08 -7.58 6.33
C PHE A 13 4.61 -7.76 6.45
N ASN A 14 5.34 -6.67 6.24
CA ASN A 14 6.80 -6.64 6.21
C ASN A 14 7.34 -6.08 7.55
N MET A 15 8.22 -6.84 8.21
CA MET A 15 8.89 -6.47 9.46
C MET A 15 10.34 -6.12 9.14
N VAL A 16 10.69 -4.84 9.28
CA VAL A 16 12.00 -4.31 8.88
C VAL A 16 12.90 -4.10 10.09
N GLY A 17 14.04 -4.77 10.14
CA GLY A 17 15.07 -4.62 11.16
C GLY A 17 14.73 -5.26 12.51
N TYR A 18 13.70 -6.11 12.57
CA TYR A 18 13.33 -6.86 13.77
C TYR A 18 12.56 -8.14 13.39
N HIS A 19 12.52 -9.09 14.33
CA HIS A 19 11.83 -10.37 14.20
C HIS A 19 10.93 -10.59 15.43
N PRO A 20 9.67 -10.12 15.41
CA PRO A 20 8.79 -10.18 16.59
C PRO A 20 8.27 -11.60 16.81
N ASP A 21 7.74 -11.91 18.00
CA ASP A 21 7.10 -13.22 18.24
C ASP A 21 5.74 -13.35 17.55
N LEU A 22 5.03 -12.23 17.36
CA LEU A 22 3.74 -12.13 16.68
C LEU A 22 3.77 -11.01 15.63
N CYS A 23 3.03 -11.19 14.53
CA CYS A 23 2.89 -10.21 13.48
C CYS A 23 2.15 -9.00 14.02
N LEU A 24 2.73 -7.80 13.88
CA LEU A 24 2.13 -6.56 14.40
C LEU A 24 0.80 -6.20 13.72
N PHE A 25 0.51 -6.81 12.58
CA PHE A 25 -0.75 -6.60 11.86
C PHE A 25 -1.78 -7.68 12.15
N CYS A 26 -1.51 -8.95 11.80
CA CYS A 26 -2.50 -10.03 11.91
C CYS A 26 -2.35 -10.94 13.13
N GLY A 27 -1.32 -10.76 13.96
CA GLY A 27 -1.07 -11.60 15.13
C GLY A 27 -0.56 -13.02 14.82
N ALA A 28 -0.26 -13.35 13.57
CA ALA A 28 0.34 -14.65 13.23
C ALA A 28 1.69 -14.85 13.94
N PRO A 29 2.03 -16.08 14.37
CA PRO A 29 3.25 -16.32 15.13
C PRO A 29 4.48 -16.38 14.21
N LYS A 30 5.67 -16.19 14.77
CA LYS A 30 6.94 -16.04 14.04
C LYS A 30 7.31 -17.19 13.10
N GLU A 31 6.79 -18.39 13.33
CA GLU A 31 6.98 -19.55 12.45
C GLU A 31 6.29 -19.36 11.09
N LYS A 32 5.41 -18.36 10.98
CA LYS A 32 4.79 -17.94 9.72
C LYS A 32 5.58 -16.86 8.99
N PHE A 33 6.76 -16.48 9.48
CA PHE A 33 7.58 -15.47 8.84
C PHE A 33 8.68 -16.12 8.01
N ILE A 34 8.97 -15.53 6.86
CA ILE A 34 10.11 -15.87 6.02
C ILE A 34 10.97 -14.63 5.83
N THR A 35 12.25 -14.79 5.53
CA THR A 35 13.09 -13.64 5.16
C THR A 35 12.58 -13.03 3.85
N SER A 36 12.84 -11.75 3.62
CA SER A 36 12.52 -11.10 2.34
C SER A 36 13.22 -11.79 1.18
N GLU A 37 14.47 -12.24 1.36
CA GLU A 37 15.19 -13.01 0.33
C GLU A 37 14.45 -14.31 -0.03
N GLU A 38 13.97 -15.05 0.97
CA GLU A 38 13.19 -16.27 0.73
C GLU A 38 11.83 -15.96 0.10
N CYS A 39 11.21 -14.84 0.48
CA CYS A 39 10.00 -14.34 -0.18
C CYS A 39 10.26 -14.10 -1.67
N SER A 40 11.33 -13.39 -2.03
CA SER A 40 11.71 -13.11 -3.42
C SER A 40 12.05 -14.37 -4.24
N LYS A 41 12.42 -15.49 -3.59
CA LYS A 41 12.64 -16.78 -4.27
C LYS A 41 11.33 -17.53 -4.54
N ARG A 42 10.34 -17.36 -3.67
CA ARG A 42 9.06 -18.10 -3.71
C ARG A 42 7.96 -17.37 -4.46
N PHE A 43 8.04 -16.05 -4.51
CA PHE A 43 7.01 -15.17 -5.03
C PHE A 43 7.62 -14.21 -6.04
N THR A 44 6.89 -13.97 -7.13
CA THR A 44 7.17 -12.87 -8.06
C THR A 44 6.01 -11.89 -8.03
N VAL A 45 6.17 -10.70 -8.60
CA VAL A 45 5.05 -9.75 -8.74
C VAL A 45 4.58 -9.74 -10.18
N THR A 46 3.29 -10.01 -10.39
CA THR A 46 2.67 -9.98 -11.71
C THR A 46 1.81 -8.73 -11.87
N GLY A 47 1.91 -8.12 -13.05
CA GLY A 47 1.07 -6.99 -13.46
C GLY A 47 -0.19 -7.45 -14.18
N THR A 48 -1.36 -6.98 -13.76
CA THR A 48 -2.62 -7.10 -14.50
C THR A 48 -3.05 -5.70 -14.97
N PRO A 49 -3.18 -5.46 -16.29
CA PRO A 49 -3.66 -4.17 -16.78
C PRO A 49 -5.06 -3.85 -16.24
N VAL A 50 -5.25 -2.62 -15.73
CA VAL A 50 -6.56 -2.05 -15.40
C VAL A 50 -7.04 -1.21 -16.58
N ASN A 51 -6.17 -0.36 -17.10
CA ASN A 51 -6.34 0.37 -18.36
C ASN A 51 -4.94 0.59 -19.00
N GLU A 52 -4.82 1.46 -20.00
CA GLU A 52 -3.56 1.70 -20.72
C GLU A 52 -2.42 2.25 -19.83
N LYS A 53 -2.76 2.95 -18.74
CA LYS A 53 -1.80 3.66 -17.87
C LYS A 53 -1.70 3.08 -16.47
N VAL A 54 -2.68 2.28 -16.05
CA VAL A 54 -2.78 1.71 -14.70
C VAL A 54 -2.63 0.20 -14.77
N THR A 55 -1.67 -0.33 -14.02
CA THR A 55 -1.43 -1.77 -13.86
C THR A 55 -1.54 -2.15 -12.40
N ARG A 56 -2.41 -3.11 -12.08
CA ARG A 56 -2.48 -3.72 -10.75
C ARG A 56 -1.31 -4.68 -10.54
N LEU A 57 -0.64 -4.60 -9.41
CA LEU A 57 0.51 -5.41 -9.02
C LEU A 57 0.14 -6.31 -7.84
N ASN A 58 0.35 -7.61 -7.99
CA ASN A 58 0.14 -8.62 -6.93
C ASN A 58 1.25 -9.65 -6.94
N SER A 59 1.60 -10.16 -5.76
CA SER A 59 2.48 -11.32 -5.60
C SER A 59 1.80 -12.58 -6.14
N VAL A 60 2.57 -13.42 -6.83
CA VAL A 60 2.16 -14.71 -7.37
C VAL A 60 3.18 -15.78 -6.94
N PRO A 61 2.74 -16.89 -6.31
CA PRO A 61 1.36 -17.17 -5.87
C PRO A 61 0.86 -16.13 -4.83
N ALA A 62 -0.44 -16.11 -4.56
CA ALA A 62 -1.00 -15.11 -3.63
C ALA A 62 -0.31 -15.17 -2.26
N LEU A 63 0.18 -14.04 -1.77
CA LEU A 63 0.91 -13.94 -0.51
C LEU A 63 -0.03 -13.56 0.64
N GLY A 64 -0.71 -14.56 1.20
CA GLY A 64 -1.66 -14.34 2.28
C GLY A 64 -2.79 -13.40 1.88
N PHE A 65 -3.16 -12.49 2.78
CA PHE A 65 -4.14 -11.42 2.53
C PHE A 65 -3.50 -10.11 2.04
N GLU A 66 -2.39 -10.16 1.30
CA GLU A 66 -1.79 -8.94 0.79
C GLU A 66 -2.76 -8.11 -0.07
N HIS A 67 -2.57 -6.79 -0.06
CA HIS A 67 -3.34 -5.88 -0.89
C HIS A 67 -2.63 -5.60 -2.21
N ALA A 68 -3.42 -5.24 -3.20
CA ALA A 68 -2.89 -4.85 -4.50
C ALA A 68 -2.19 -3.49 -4.40
N ALA A 69 -1.01 -3.41 -5.00
CA ALA A 69 -0.42 -2.11 -5.36
C ALA A 69 -0.79 -1.77 -6.80
N TYR A 70 -0.62 -0.52 -7.19
CA TYR A 70 -0.96 -0.06 -8.54
C TYR A 70 0.15 0.80 -9.11
N ARG A 71 0.62 0.45 -10.31
CA ARG A 71 1.58 1.24 -11.08
C ARG A 71 0.85 2.12 -12.07
N ILE A 72 1.11 3.43 -12.04
CA ILE A 72 0.55 4.45 -12.92
C ILE A 72 1.67 5.08 -13.74
N GLU A 73 1.54 5.08 -15.07
CA GLU A 73 2.43 5.79 -15.98
C GLU A 73 1.76 7.08 -16.47
N THR A 74 2.31 8.23 -16.09
CA THR A 74 1.75 9.53 -16.48
C THR A 74 2.81 10.60 -16.61
N ASN A 75 2.71 11.41 -17.68
CA ASN A 75 3.54 12.59 -17.92
C ASN A 75 5.05 12.32 -17.75
N GLY A 76 5.54 11.19 -18.28
CA GLY A 76 6.95 10.79 -18.22
C GLY A 76 7.45 10.34 -16.85
N LYS A 77 6.55 10.08 -15.88
CA LYS A 77 6.85 9.51 -14.58
C LYS A 77 6.04 8.25 -14.29
N THR A 78 6.58 7.41 -13.42
CA THR A 78 5.91 6.24 -12.87
C THR A 78 5.61 6.45 -11.38
N PHE A 79 4.36 6.26 -10.99
CA PHE A 79 3.91 6.28 -9.60
C PHE A 79 3.44 4.90 -9.20
N TRP A 80 3.76 4.48 -7.98
CA TRP A 80 3.09 3.36 -7.33
C TRP A 80 2.16 3.88 -6.24
N ILE A 81 0.91 3.44 -6.27
CA ILE A 81 -0.02 3.56 -5.15
C ILE A 81 0.02 2.26 -4.37
N ASP A 82 0.41 2.36 -3.10
CA ASP A 82 0.80 1.24 -2.23
C ASP A 82 2.01 0.44 -2.78
N CYS A 83 2.36 -0.67 -2.13
CA CYS A 83 3.57 -1.44 -2.46
C CYS A 83 3.33 -2.95 -2.31
N PRO A 84 3.76 -3.79 -3.27
CA PRO A 84 3.71 -5.24 -3.12
C PRO A 84 4.49 -5.71 -1.89
N SER A 85 4.02 -6.78 -1.28
CA SER A 85 4.65 -7.39 -0.10
C SER A 85 5.95 -8.14 -0.45
N CYS A 86 6.00 -8.73 -1.64
CA CYS A 86 7.21 -9.35 -2.20
C CYS A 86 8.12 -8.29 -2.85
N PHE A 87 9.43 -8.42 -2.63
CA PHE A 87 10.43 -7.66 -3.38
C PHE A 87 10.83 -8.41 -4.66
N ASP A 88 10.50 -7.84 -5.82
CA ASP A 88 10.80 -8.40 -7.14
C ASP A 88 11.58 -7.37 -7.97
N ARG A 89 12.86 -7.67 -8.20
CA ARG A 89 13.79 -6.80 -8.93
C ARG A 89 13.51 -6.71 -10.44
N SER A 90 12.64 -7.57 -10.97
CA SER A 90 12.26 -7.57 -12.39
C SER A 90 11.25 -6.47 -12.75
N LEU A 91 10.60 -5.88 -11.75
CA LEU A 91 9.62 -4.82 -11.96
C LEU A 91 10.27 -3.54 -12.50
N LYS A 92 9.51 -2.83 -13.35
CA LYS A 92 9.91 -1.51 -13.85
C LYS A 92 9.99 -0.51 -12.69
N PRO A 93 11.01 0.37 -12.64
CA PRO A 93 11.17 1.35 -11.58
C PRO A 93 9.97 2.28 -11.41
N ALA A 94 9.76 2.72 -10.17
CA ALA A 94 8.86 3.81 -9.81
C ALA A 94 9.69 5.06 -9.46
N ASP A 95 9.22 6.25 -9.84
CA ASP A 95 9.80 7.51 -9.36
C ASP A 95 9.28 7.85 -7.96
N VAL A 96 8.03 7.47 -7.68
CA VAL A 96 7.33 7.77 -6.43
C VAL A 96 6.54 6.54 -5.99
N ILE A 97 6.62 6.19 -4.71
CA ILE A 97 5.74 5.22 -4.06
C ILE A 97 4.93 6.01 -3.02
N THR A 98 3.61 6.06 -3.15
CA THR A 98 2.73 6.78 -2.22
C THR A 98 1.69 5.84 -1.64
N PHE A 99 1.39 5.98 -0.36
CA PHE A 99 0.53 5.05 0.34
C PHE A 99 -0.88 5.59 0.57
N THR A 100 -1.85 4.69 0.50
CA THR A 100 -3.22 4.96 0.92
C THR A 100 -3.31 5.06 2.44
N HIS A 101 -2.61 4.17 3.15
CA HIS A 101 -2.58 4.11 4.60
C HIS A 101 -1.43 3.23 5.13
N HIS A 102 -1.30 3.13 6.46
CA HIS A 102 -0.15 2.51 7.11
C HIS A 102 -0.15 0.98 7.27
N HIS A 103 -1.25 0.26 7.01
CA HIS A 103 -1.29 -1.19 7.30
C HIS A 103 -0.48 -2.01 6.29
N PHE A 104 -0.32 -1.56 5.05
CA PHE A 104 0.33 -2.31 3.97
C PHE A 104 1.42 -1.51 3.27
N LEU A 105 2.57 -1.43 3.94
CA LEU A 105 3.75 -0.74 3.40
C LEU A 105 4.65 -1.64 2.54
N GLY A 106 4.32 -2.93 2.45
CA GLY A 106 4.99 -3.92 1.60
C GLY A 106 6.51 -3.93 1.72
N ALA A 107 7.20 -4.27 0.63
CA ALA A 107 8.66 -4.22 0.55
C ALA A 107 9.21 -2.82 0.20
N SER A 108 8.53 -1.75 0.60
CA SER A 108 8.82 -0.39 0.12
C SER A 108 10.21 0.13 0.43
N ASN A 109 10.80 -0.23 1.58
CA ASN A 109 12.19 0.11 1.87
C ASN A 109 13.17 -0.51 0.84
N GLN A 110 12.90 -1.73 0.37
CA GLN A 110 13.75 -2.37 -0.63
C GLN A 110 13.52 -1.77 -2.02
N TYR A 111 12.26 -1.50 -2.39
CA TYR A 111 11.94 -0.87 -3.66
C TYR A 111 12.44 0.58 -3.75
N ARG A 112 12.33 1.38 -2.69
CA ARG A 112 12.86 2.76 -2.69
C ARG A 112 14.36 2.78 -2.86
N ASP A 113 15.08 1.85 -2.22
CA ASP A 113 16.53 1.80 -2.30
C ASP A 113 16.98 1.31 -3.69
N TYR A 114 16.27 0.33 -4.26
CA TYR A 114 16.57 -0.22 -5.57
C TYR A 114 16.21 0.71 -6.74
N PHE A 115 15.08 1.41 -6.66
CA PHE A 115 14.62 2.32 -7.72
C PHE A 115 15.07 3.76 -7.51
N HIS A 116 15.62 4.09 -6.33
CA HIS A 116 15.80 5.47 -5.88
C HIS A 116 14.49 6.27 -5.85
N ALA A 117 13.37 5.59 -5.55
CA ALA A 117 12.04 6.17 -5.51
C ALA A 117 11.82 7.04 -4.27
N LYS A 118 11.03 8.10 -4.40
CA LYS A 118 10.56 8.88 -3.24
C LYS A 118 9.35 8.20 -2.60
N VAL A 119 9.40 7.92 -1.31
CA VAL A 119 8.29 7.32 -0.56
C VAL A 119 7.48 8.38 0.17
N ARG A 120 6.14 8.32 0.04
CA ARG A 120 5.22 9.29 0.63
C ARG A 120 4.06 8.63 1.35
N ILE A 121 3.61 9.25 2.43
CA ILE A 121 2.42 8.85 3.16
C ILE A 121 1.82 10.06 3.89
N HIS A 122 0.56 9.97 4.26
CA HIS A 122 -0.06 10.99 5.09
C HIS A 122 0.60 11.06 6.48
N LYS A 123 0.76 12.27 7.02
CA LYS A 123 1.47 12.52 8.29
C LYS A 123 0.86 11.76 9.47
N LEU A 124 -0.46 11.72 9.57
CA LEU A 124 -1.15 11.00 10.65
C LEU A 124 -0.84 9.50 10.64
N ASP A 125 -0.67 8.92 9.45
CA ASP A 125 -0.36 7.50 9.29
C ASP A 125 1.13 7.21 9.45
N SER A 126 2.01 8.13 9.02
CA SER A 126 3.46 8.02 9.23
C SER A 126 3.86 7.93 10.71
N ALA A 127 3.05 8.51 11.60
CA ALA A 127 3.31 8.54 13.03
C ALA A 127 2.86 7.27 13.75
N HIS A 128 2.16 6.37 13.08
CA HIS A 128 1.70 5.12 13.68
C HIS A 128 2.88 4.20 14.00
N SER A 129 2.83 3.51 15.14
CA SER A 129 3.95 2.69 15.64
C SER A 129 4.35 1.57 14.69
N ILE A 130 3.40 1.03 13.93
CA ILE A 130 3.61 0.00 12.90
C ILE A 130 4.56 0.47 11.79
N CYS A 131 4.66 1.77 11.55
CA CYS A 131 5.51 2.36 10.53
C CYS A 131 6.93 2.64 10.99
N ARG A 132 7.27 2.46 12.28
CA ARG A 132 8.53 2.94 12.88
C ARG A 132 9.79 2.48 12.14
N ALA A 133 9.73 1.33 11.47
CA ALA A 133 10.85 0.78 10.73
C ALA A 133 10.86 1.11 9.23
N PHE A 134 9.81 1.77 8.72
CA PHE A 134 9.67 2.22 7.35
C PHE A 134 10.19 3.64 7.19
N THR A 135 10.70 3.95 5.99
CA THR A 135 11.26 5.25 5.66
C THR A 135 10.32 6.00 4.73
N PHE A 136 9.97 7.23 5.10
CA PHE A 136 9.18 8.14 4.27
C PHE A 136 10.00 9.39 3.98
N ASP A 137 10.16 9.71 2.70
CA ASP A 137 10.90 10.89 2.24
C ASP A 137 10.03 12.16 2.33
N VAL A 138 8.71 12.01 2.19
CA VAL A 138 7.74 13.11 2.28
C VAL A 138 6.51 12.67 3.06
N THR A 139 6.13 13.45 4.07
CA THR A 139 4.82 13.33 4.71
C THR A 139 3.93 14.48 4.28
N PHE A 140 2.73 14.19 3.77
CA PHE A 140 1.75 15.21 3.39
C PHE A 140 0.60 15.29 4.41
N GLN A 141 -0.13 16.40 4.41
CA GLN A 141 -1.26 16.65 5.32
C GLN A 141 -2.55 17.05 4.60
N GLU A 142 -2.43 17.51 3.36
CA GLU A 142 -3.54 18.09 2.60
C GLU A 142 -3.73 17.31 1.30
N ASN A 143 -4.89 17.51 0.68
CA ASN A 143 -5.15 17.05 -0.68
C ASN A 143 -4.14 17.67 -1.65
N PHE A 144 -3.78 16.94 -2.70
CA PHE A 144 -2.88 17.45 -3.73
C PHE A 144 -3.17 16.83 -5.08
N VAL A 145 -2.68 17.48 -6.14
CA VAL A 145 -2.68 16.94 -7.50
C VAL A 145 -1.25 16.93 -8.01
N GLU A 146 -0.76 15.78 -8.46
CA GLU A 146 0.53 15.66 -9.16
C GLU A 146 0.34 14.88 -10.45
N ARG A 147 0.61 15.52 -11.59
CA ARG A 147 0.61 14.87 -12.92
C ARG A 147 -0.69 14.13 -13.25
N GLY A 148 -1.82 14.69 -12.81
CA GLY A 148 -3.16 14.14 -13.02
C GLY A 148 -3.59 13.09 -11.99
N ILE A 149 -2.71 12.72 -11.05
CA ILE A 149 -3.10 11.91 -9.89
C ILE A 149 -3.58 12.86 -8.81
N GLU A 150 -4.85 12.75 -8.44
CA GLU A 150 -5.48 13.52 -7.38
C GLU A 150 -5.49 12.69 -6.09
N ALA A 151 -4.98 13.25 -5.01
CA ALA A 151 -4.93 12.62 -3.70
C ALA A 151 -5.86 13.34 -2.73
N PHE A 152 -6.72 12.58 -2.06
CA PHE A 152 -7.73 13.10 -1.14
C PHE A 152 -7.60 12.44 0.22
N HIS A 153 -7.23 13.22 1.24
CA HIS A 153 -7.27 12.79 2.63
C HIS A 153 -8.72 12.69 3.10
N THR A 154 -9.10 11.51 3.60
CA THR A 154 -10.45 11.27 4.13
C THR A 154 -10.45 10.97 5.61
N GLY A 155 -9.43 10.27 6.11
CA GLY A 155 -9.54 9.54 7.37
C GLY A 155 -10.50 8.35 7.22
N GLY A 156 -11.07 7.86 8.33
CA GLY A 156 -11.95 6.70 8.32
C GLY A 156 -11.17 5.45 8.73
N HIS A 157 -10.87 4.55 7.78
CA HIS A 157 -10.19 3.27 8.05
C HIS A 157 -8.89 3.44 8.86
N THR A 158 -8.10 4.45 8.51
CA THR A 158 -7.00 4.98 9.35
C THR A 158 -7.14 6.50 9.46
N PRO A 159 -6.56 7.15 10.49
CA PRO A 159 -6.62 8.60 10.62
C PRO A 159 -6.05 9.36 9.41
N GLY A 160 -4.99 8.83 8.78
CA GLY A 160 -4.36 9.40 7.61
C GLY A 160 -4.83 8.83 6.27
N PHE A 161 -5.91 8.02 6.24
CA PHE A 161 -6.34 7.35 5.02
C PHE A 161 -6.52 8.35 3.87
N THR A 162 -5.87 8.07 2.75
CA THR A 162 -5.88 8.88 1.54
C THR A 162 -6.24 7.98 0.36
N PHE A 163 -7.27 8.33 -0.41
CA PHE A 163 -7.55 7.67 -1.68
C PHE A 163 -7.00 8.51 -2.83
N TYR A 164 -6.84 7.85 -3.99
CA TYR A 164 -6.32 8.49 -5.19
C TYR A 164 -7.29 8.33 -6.35
N LEU A 165 -7.44 9.38 -7.15
CA LEU A 165 -8.09 9.35 -8.46
C LEU A 165 -7.06 9.54 -9.55
N PHE A 166 -7.19 8.79 -10.62
CA PHE A 166 -6.43 9.01 -11.84
C PHE A 166 -7.31 8.65 -13.04
N GLU A 167 -7.63 9.64 -13.86
CA GLU A 167 -8.58 9.50 -14.97
C GLU A 167 -9.92 8.92 -14.47
N ASP A 168 -10.32 7.75 -14.93
CA ASP A 168 -11.55 7.05 -14.54
C ASP A 168 -11.35 6.00 -13.42
N VAL A 169 -10.18 5.97 -12.79
CA VAL A 169 -9.81 4.94 -11.79
C VAL A 169 -9.81 5.50 -10.38
N LEU A 170 -10.59 4.86 -9.49
CA LEU A 170 -10.57 5.07 -8.04
C LEU A 170 -9.67 4.03 -7.35
N LEU A 171 -8.67 4.52 -6.62
CA LEU A 171 -7.71 3.71 -5.85
C LEU A 171 -7.95 3.94 -4.36
N ILE A 172 -8.73 3.02 -3.77
CA ILE A 172 -9.32 3.18 -2.43
C ILE A 172 -8.96 2.03 -1.47
N CYS A 173 -8.13 1.07 -1.90
CA CYS A 173 -7.54 0.01 -1.05
C CYS A 173 -8.53 -0.55 0.00
N ASP A 174 -8.08 -0.60 1.26
CA ASP A 174 -8.78 -1.14 2.43
C ASP A 174 -10.04 -0.39 2.86
N TYR A 175 -10.49 0.64 2.15
CA TYR A 175 -11.71 1.30 2.54
C TYR A 175 -12.94 0.40 2.30
N VAL A 176 -12.88 -0.43 1.27
CA VAL A 176 -13.95 -1.35 0.87
C VAL A 176 -13.43 -2.74 0.52
N PHE A 177 -14.22 -3.76 0.84
CA PHE A 177 -14.05 -5.15 0.44
C PHE A 177 -15.05 -5.50 -0.65
N LEU A 178 -14.59 -6.26 -1.63
CA LEU A 178 -15.46 -6.90 -2.61
C LEU A 178 -16.10 -8.15 -1.99
N LYS A 179 -17.43 -8.24 -2.08
CA LYS A 179 -18.22 -9.41 -1.70
C LYS A 179 -19.12 -9.80 -2.87
N GLU A 180 -19.66 -11.03 -2.82
CA GLU A 180 -20.75 -11.42 -3.73
C GLU A 180 -21.91 -10.43 -3.57
N GLY A 181 -22.16 -9.62 -4.61
CA GLY A 181 -23.19 -8.57 -4.61
C GLY A 181 -22.69 -7.13 -4.53
N GLY A 182 -21.38 -6.88 -4.40
CA GLY A 182 -20.80 -5.53 -4.55
C GLY A 182 -19.71 -5.18 -3.54
N MET A 183 -19.52 -3.87 -3.34
CA MET A 183 -18.56 -3.33 -2.37
C MET A 183 -19.22 -3.14 -1.00
N SER A 184 -18.51 -3.48 0.07
CA SER A 184 -18.90 -3.21 1.45
C SER A 184 -17.74 -2.56 2.21
N PHE A 185 -18.02 -1.66 3.15
CA PHE A 185 -16.95 -1.08 3.96
C PHE A 185 -16.15 -2.15 4.68
N ASN A 186 -14.85 -1.91 4.82
CA ASN A 186 -13.97 -2.80 5.56
C ASN A 186 -14.50 -2.99 6.99
N PRO A 187 -14.77 -4.25 7.39
CA PRO A 187 -15.32 -4.54 8.71
C PRO A 187 -14.25 -4.43 9.81
N PHE A 188 -12.97 -4.35 9.44
CA PHE A 188 -11.85 -4.21 10.35
C PHE A 188 -11.49 -2.73 10.54
N GLY A 189 -11.27 -2.35 11.81
CA GLY A 189 -10.99 -0.97 12.20
C GLY A 189 -12.23 -0.18 12.63
N PRO A 190 -12.15 1.17 12.64
CA PRO A 190 -13.15 2.05 13.22
C PRO A 190 -14.37 2.20 12.30
N GLN A 191 -15.31 1.25 12.38
CA GLN A 191 -16.43 1.14 11.42
C GLN A 191 -17.31 2.39 11.35
N LYS A 192 -17.54 3.07 12.48
CA LYS A 192 -18.35 4.29 12.53
C LYS A 192 -17.65 5.40 11.74
N GLU A 193 -16.38 5.62 12.02
CA GLU A 193 -15.54 6.63 11.40
C GLU A 193 -15.34 6.35 9.91
N THR A 194 -15.15 5.09 9.50
CA THR A 194 -15.08 4.70 8.08
C THR A 194 -16.35 5.07 7.33
N ARG A 195 -17.53 4.79 7.92
CA ARG A 195 -18.82 5.17 7.32
C ARG A 195 -19.00 6.68 7.28
N GLU A 196 -18.70 7.35 8.39
CA GLU A 196 -18.82 8.80 8.50
C GLU A 196 -17.83 9.53 7.59
N CYS A 197 -16.65 9.02 7.31
CA CYS A 197 -15.71 9.67 6.39
C CYS A 197 -15.99 9.33 4.92
N ALA A 198 -16.83 8.32 4.63
CA ALA A 198 -17.12 7.88 3.27
C ALA A 198 -17.81 8.97 2.43
N PHE A 199 -18.55 9.90 3.03
CA PHE A 199 -19.16 11.02 2.29
C PHE A 199 -18.11 11.90 1.61
N LYS A 200 -16.88 11.97 2.14
CA LYS A 200 -15.81 12.75 1.52
C LYS A 200 -15.38 12.16 0.17
N ILE A 201 -15.47 10.83 0.05
CA ILE A 201 -15.20 10.08 -1.17
C ILE A 201 -16.33 10.34 -2.16
N ASP A 202 -17.57 10.13 -1.73
CA ASP A 202 -18.76 10.39 -2.56
C ASP A 202 -18.76 11.83 -3.12
N ARG A 203 -18.52 12.83 -2.26
CA ARG A 203 -18.40 14.23 -2.69
C ARG A 203 -17.29 14.45 -3.71
N ALA A 204 -16.13 13.84 -3.54
CA ALA A 204 -15.03 13.98 -4.50
C ALA A 204 -15.33 13.34 -5.86
N LEU A 205 -16.13 12.27 -5.88
CA LEU A 205 -16.55 11.59 -7.11
C LEU A 205 -17.67 12.34 -7.86
N GLN A 206 -18.37 13.29 -7.21
CA GLN A 206 -19.44 14.07 -7.80
C GLN A 206 -18.97 15.36 -8.51
N GLY A 207 -17.70 15.75 -8.32
CA GLY A 207 -17.15 17.03 -8.83
C GLY A 207 -17.53 18.24 -7.99
#